data_AF-A0A382RTB1-F1
#
_entry.id   AF-A0A382RTB1-F1
#
_cell.length_a   1.000
_cell.length_b   1.000
_cell.length_c   1.000
_cell.angle_alpha   90.00
_cell.angle_beta   90.00
_cell.angle_gamma   90.00
#
_symmetry.space_group_name_H-M   'P 1'
#
loop_
_entity.id
_entity.type
_entity.pdbx_description
1 polymer ?
#
loop_
_entity_poly.entity_id
_entity_poly.type
_entity_poly.pdbx_seq_one_letter_code
_entity_poly.pdbx_strand_id
1 'polypeptide(L)'
;MGSRAEKALSDARGQLAEFLGCSPMDIVWTSGATESNNLVLNHSAQALPSDAKVWISAIEHPCMLEATRKNFGDRHRVLPVTSGGVLDL
;
A
#
# COMPACT_ATOMS: atom_id res chain seq x y z
N MET A 1 15.17 -25.84 11.09
CA MET A 1 13.90 -25.07 11.22
C MET A 1 13.74 -24.02 10.13
N GLY A 2 14.79 -23.30 9.73
CA GLY A 2 14.72 -22.31 8.64
C GLY A 2 14.18 -22.84 7.31
N SER A 3 14.67 -23.99 6.81
CA SER A 3 14.24 -24.54 5.51
C SER A 3 12.74 -24.88 5.41
N ARG A 4 12.11 -25.28 6.52
CA ARG A 4 10.67 -25.55 6.55
C ARG A 4 9.86 -24.26 6.47
N ALA A 5 10.30 -23.22 7.18
CA ALA A 5 9.66 -21.91 7.16
C ALA A 5 9.81 -21.25 5.78
N GLU A 6 10.99 -21.31 5.20
CA GLU A 6 11.26 -20.81 3.84
C GLU A 6 10.38 -21.48 2.79
N LYS A 7 10.29 -22.82 2.85
CA LYS A 7 9.38 -23.58 1.97
C LYS A 7 7.92 -23.15 2.16
N ALA A 8 7.45 -23.03 3.40
CA ALA A 8 6.08 -22.62 3.68
C ALA A 8 5.77 -21.21 3.16
N LEU A 9 6.69 -20.26 3.32
CA LEU A 9 6.56 -18.91 2.80
C LEU A 9 6.58 -18.87 1.26
N SER A 10 7.40 -19.71 0.63
CA SER A 10 7.45 -19.82 -0.83
C SER A 10 6.17 -20.44 -1.39
N ASP A 11 5.66 -21.50 -0.76
CA ASP A 11 4.43 -22.17 -1.19
C ASP A 11 3.23 -21.21 -1.00
N ALA A 12 3.14 -20.50 0.13
CA ALA A 12 2.11 -19.50 0.39
C ALA A 12 2.16 -18.32 -0.60
N ARG A 13 3.37 -17.88 -0.99
CA ARG A 13 3.56 -16.83 -1.99
C ARG A 13 3.01 -17.24 -3.35
N GLY A 14 3.25 -18.49 -3.76
CA GLY A 14 2.70 -19.04 -5.01
C GLY A 14 1.18 -19.03 -5.01
N GLN A 15 0.56 -19.50 -3.93
CA GLN A 15 -0.91 -19.53 -3.79
C GLN A 15 -1.53 -18.13 -3.81
N LEU A 16 -0.92 -17.17 -3.10
CA LEU A 16 -1.42 -15.79 -3.08
C LEU A 16 -1.26 -15.11 -4.44
N ALA A 17 -0.15 -15.36 -5.14
CA ALA A 17 0.09 -14.81 -6.47
C ALA A 17 -0.93 -15.33 -7.50
N GLU A 18 -1.24 -16.63 -7.45
CA GLU A 18 -2.30 -17.23 -8.27
C GLU A 18 -3.66 -16.61 -7.97
N PHE A 19 -4.00 -16.45 -6.68
CA PHE A 19 -5.25 -15.82 -6.27
C PHE A 19 -5.38 -14.36 -6.73
N LEU A 20 -4.28 -13.60 -6.70
CA LEU A 20 -4.24 -12.18 -7.12
C LEU A 20 -4.01 -12.00 -8.62
N GLY A 21 -3.66 -13.06 -9.37
CA GLY A 21 -3.33 -12.97 -10.79
C GLY A 21 -2.04 -12.20 -11.09
N CYS A 22 -1.04 -12.26 -10.19
CA CYS A 22 0.25 -11.57 -10.33
C CYS A 22 1.45 -12.54 -10.30
N SER A 23 2.66 -12.02 -10.52
CA SER A 23 3.88 -12.82 -10.34
C SER A 23 4.15 -13.05 -8.84
N PRO A 24 4.63 -14.22 -8.42
CA PRO A 24 5.13 -14.41 -7.06
C PRO A 24 6.17 -13.36 -6.65
N MET A 25 6.95 -12.84 -7.61
CA MET A 25 7.95 -11.80 -7.38
C MET A 25 7.35 -10.41 -7.09
N ASP A 26 6.07 -10.19 -7.38
CA ASP A 26 5.36 -8.94 -7.07
C ASP A 26 4.92 -8.87 -5.60
N ILE A 27 5.03 -9.98 -4.86
CA ILE A 27 4.62 -10.08 -3.46
C ILE A 27 5.82 -9.80 -2.55
N VAL A 28 5.64 -8.92 -1.57
CA VAL A 28 6.61 -8.69 -0.49
C VAL A 28 5.93 -8.97 0.84
N TRP A 29 6.54 -9.84 1.65
CA TRP A 29 6.05 -10.10 3.00
C TRP A 29 6.43 -8.94 3.92
N THR A 30 5.46 -8.42 4.66
CA THR A 30 5.66 -7.44 5.73
C THR A 30 5.02 -7.97 7.01
N SER A 31 5.26 -7.30 8.13
CA SER A 31 4.59 -7.60 9.41
C SER A 31 3.09 -7.25 9.41
N GLY A 32 2.60 -6.47 8.44
CA GLY A 32 1.19 -6.14 8.30
C GLY A 32 0.93 -4.88 7.47
N ALA A 33 -0.35 -4.52 7.35
CA ALA A 33 -0.82 -3.42 6.49
C ALA A 33 -0.16 -2.06 6.81
N THR A 34 0.07 -1.75 8.09
CA THR A 34 0.73 -0.50 8.50
C THR A 34 2.16 -0.41 7.95
N GLU A 35 2.92 -1.52 8.00
CA GLU A 35 4.27 -1.55 7.43
C GLU A 35 4.23 -1.47 5.91
N SER A 36 3.33 -2.23 5.26
CA SER A 36 3.15 -2.19 3.80
C SER A 36 2.84 -0.78 3.29
N ASN A 37 1.89 -0.09 3.93
CA ASN A 37 1.49 1.26 3.52
C ASN A 37 2.63 2.27 3.70
N ASN A 38 3.37 2.19 4.82
CA ASN A 38 4.53 3.05 5.03
C ASN A 38 5.66 2.77 4.02
N LEU A 39 5.91 1.50 3.72
CA LEU A 39 6.93 1.08 2.75
C LEU A 39 6.65 1.67 1.36
N VAL A 40 5.42 1.45 0.86
CA VAL A 40 5.02 1.92 -0.48
C VAL A 40 5.04 3.45 -0.56
N LEU A 41 4.41 4.14 0.40
CA LEU A 41 4.31 5.60 0.34
C LEU A 41 5.65 6.31 0.54
N ASN A 42 6.54 5.77 1.37
CA ASN A 42 7.91 6.27 1.50
C ASN A 42 8.70 6.12 0.20
N HIS A 43 8.61 4.94 -0.44
CA HIS A 43 9.26 4.72 -1.72
C HIS A 43 8.68 5.66 -2.81
N SER A 44 7.35 5.76 -2.90
CA SER A 44 6.69 6.64 -3.87
C SER A 44 7.07 8.11 -3.68
N ALA A 45 7.23 8.59 -2.44
CA ALA A 45 7.65 9.97 -2.19
C ALA A 45 9.06 10.29 -2.70
N GLN A 46 9.95 9.30 -2.75
CA GLN A 46 11.30 9.41 -3.28
C GLN A 46 11.35 9.23 -4.80
N ALA A 47 10.48 8.36 -5.35
CA ALA A 47 10.47 8.02 -6.77
C ALA A 47 9.68 9.04 -7.62
N LEU A 48 8.65 9.67 -7.07
CA LEU A 48 7.83 10.63 -7.78
C LEU A 48 8.50 12.01 -7.89
N PRO A 49 8.21 12.77 -8.97
CA PRO A 49 8.60 14.17 -9.08
C PRO A 49 8.19 15.01 -7.87
N SER A 50 8.95 16.06 -7.58
CA SER A 50 8.68 16.94 -6.42
C SER A 50 7.34 17.67 -6.53
N ASP A 51 6.81 17.87 -7.73
CA ASP A 51 5.51 18.51 -8.01
C ASP A 51 4.36 17.52 -8.21
N ALA A 52 4.62 16.21 -8.12
CA ALA A 52 3.58 15.19 -8.21
C ALA A 52 2.54 15.37 -7.09
N LYS A 53 1.27 15.36 -7.47
CA LYS A 53 0.12 15.42 -6.55
C LYS A 53 -0.34 14.01 -6.22
N VAL A 54 -0.70 13.80 -4.96
CA VAL A 54 -1.24 12.53 -4.47
C VAL A 54 -2.68 12.74 -4.04
N TRP A 55 -3.61 11.98 -4.61
CA TRP A 55 -5.01 12.00 -4.20
C TRP A 55 -5.32 10.77 -3.37
N ILE A 56 -6.02 10.97 -2.26
CA ILE A 56 -6.39 9.92 -1.31
C ILE A 56 -7.85 10.05 -0.90
N SER A 57 -8.57 8.95 -0.75
CA SER A 57 -9.97 8.99 -0.32
C SER A 57 -10.11 9.46 1.13
N ALA A 58 -11.19 10.18 1.46
CA ALA A 58 -11.50 10.61 2.81
C ALA A 58 -11.79 9.45 3.78
N ILE A 59 -12.06 8.24 3.27
CA ILE A 59 -12.44 7.06 4.06
C ILE A 59 -11.33 6.01 4.20
N GLU A 60 -10.09 6.36 3.86
CA GLU A 60 -8.96 5.44 4.05
C GLU A 60 -8.70 5.15 5.53
N HIS A 61 -8.17 3.95 5.81
CA HIS A 61 -7.74 3.57 7.15
C HIS A 61 -6.65 4.53 7.68
N PRO A 62 -6.59 4.83 9.00
CA PRO A 62 -5.60 5.77 9.57
C PRO A 62 -4.15 5.51 9.16
N CYS A 63 -3.72 4.25 9.08
CA CYS A 63 -2.34 3.93 8.67
C CYS A 63 -1.99 4.38 7.25
N MET A 64 -2.98 4.51 6.35
CA MET A 64 -2.79 5.02 5.00
C MET A 64 -2.81 6.56 4.97
N LEU A 65 -3.75 7.18 5.70
CA LEU A 65 -3.84 8.64 5.84
C LEU A 65 -2.59 9.24 6.48
N GLU A 66 -2.13 8.64 7.59
CA GLU A 66 -0.94 9.11 8.32
C GLU A 66 0.33 8.94 7.49
N ALA A 67 0.51 7.78 6.86
CA ALA A 67 1.65 7.55 5.98
C ALA A 67 1.64 8.51 4.78
N THR A 68 0.47 8.82 4.22
CA THR A 68 0.34 9.78 3.11
C THR A 68 0.71 11.19 3.56
N ARG A 69 0.14 11.65 4.67
CA ARG A 69 0.44 12.97 5.25
C ARG A 69 1.92 13.13 5.57
N LYS A 70 2.53 12.11 6.17
CA LYS A 70 3.96 12.11 6.54
C LYS A 70 4.88 12.24 5.32
N ASN A 71 4.59 11.50 4.24
CA ASN A 71 5.50 11.40 3.10
C ASN A 71 5.25 12.49 2.03
N PHE A 72 4.03 13.01 1.92
CA PHE A 72 3.66 13.94 0.85
C PHE A 72 3.37 15.37 1.30
N GLY A 73 3.13 15.63 2.60
CA GLY A 73 2.90 16.98 3.11
C GLY A 73 1.82 17.71 2.31
N ASP A 74 2.07 18.93 1.86
CA ASP A 74 1.08 19.72 1.09
C ASP A 74 0.80 19.20 -0.33
N ARG A 75 1.50 18.13 -0.78
CA ARG A 75 1.28 17.51 -2.09
C ARG A 75 0.10 16.53 -2.10
N HIS A 76 -0.43 16.15 -0.94
CA HIS A 76 -1.60 15.30 -0.89
C HIS A 76 -2.91 16.11 -0.91
N ARG A 77 -3.96 15.53 -1.49
CA ARG A 77 -5.32 16.04 -1.44
C ARG A 77 -6.29 14.93 -1.09
N VAL A 78 -7.12 15.20 -0.09
CA VAL A 78 -8.20 14.29 0.31
C VAL A 78 -9.39 14.50 -0.61
N LEU A 79 -9.85 13.43 -1.24
CA LEU A 79 -11.03 13.40 -2.08
C LEU A 79 -12.28 13.16 -1.21
N PRO A 80 -13.33 13.97 -1.36
CA PRO A 80 -14.57 13.76 -0.63
C PRO A 80 -15.26 12.47 -1.09
N VAL A 81 -16.11 11.94 -0.23
CA VAL A 81 -17.01 10.83 -0.56
C VAL A 81 -18.45 11.26 -0.34
N THR A 82 -19.36 10.65 -1.10
CA THR A 82 -20.80 10.72 -0.87
C THR A 82 -21.17 10.12 0.49
N SER A 83 -22.40 10.34 0.96
CA SER A 83 -22.92 9.73 2.18
C SER A 83 -22.95 8.19 2.13
N GLY A 84 -22.88 7.59 0.94
CA GLY A 84 -22.74 6.15 0.74
C GLY A 84 -21.30 5.63 0.79
N GLY A 85 -20.31 6.50 1.05
CA GLY A 85 -18.89 6.12 1.06
C GLY A 85 -18.29 5.91 -0.33
N VAL A 86 -18.95 6.41 -1.38
CA VAL A 86 -18.45 6.33 -2.77
C VAL A 86 -17.72 7.64 -3.09
N LEU A 87 -16.54 7.53 -3.72
CA LEU A 87 -15.80 8.70 -4.23
C LEU A 87 -16.66 9.50 -5.21
N ASP A 88 -16.65 10.81 -5.04
CA ASP A 88 -17.28 11.77 -5.96
C ASP A 88 -16.24 12.20 -7.00
N LEU A 89 -16.28 11.59 -8.20
CA LEU A 89 -15.30 11.73 -9.28
C LEU A 89 -15.72 12.77 -10.33
#